data_AF-I0LDR6-F1
#
_entry.id   AF-I0LDR6-F1
#
_cell.length_a   1.000
_cell.length_b   1.000
_cell.length_c   1.000
_cell.angle_alpha   90.00
_cell.angle_beta   90.00
_cell.angle_gamma   90.00
#
_symmetry.space_group_name_H-M   'P 1'
#
loop_
_entity.id
_entity.type
_entity.pdbx_description
1 polymer ?
#
loop_
_entity_poly.entity_id
_entity_poly.type
_entity_poly.pdbx_seq_one_letter_code
_entity_poly.pdbx_strand_id
1 'polypeptide(L)'
;MSVVDLVLLLLMLVFAISGYRQGFVIGITSLTGFFLGLLLGLQLGPLFARQFVDAGTRVLISLVAIFGLAVIGQALAGWLGSHLRKTITSDVGRRIDDIGGAFVSLFAVLLLAWLVAVPLGSSSVPWLAASVRSSALITVVNGVLPEEAHRLSTALEDTVDTDGFPDVFGGLAPTRSRQVEPPDPALAGSQVVVNGKRSVVKVLGSAPSCSRRIEGSGFVYADDRVMTNAHVVAGTRSVSVELDGERYDGQVVVYDPDRDLAVLLVPGLPGPSLRFAAGNAGSGSDAIVLGFPLDGPYNAQSARVRDVDRINGPDIYSSSKVTREIYTIRALVRSGNSGGPLLSANGLVLGVIFAAAVDDPNTGFAVTAAEARPVALAGAERNRAVATGECT
;
A
#
# COMPACT_ATOMS: atom_id res chain seq x y z
N MET A 1 22.05 -7.55 4.58
CA MET A 1 22.00 -7.52 3.10
C MET A 1 20.86 -8.41 2.68
N SER A 2 19.88 -7.87 1.97
CA SER A 2 18.74 -8.67 1.52
C SER A 2 19.14 -9.60 0.37
N VAL A 3 18.31 -10.61 0.07
CA VAL A 3 18.51 -11.46 -1.13
C VAL A 3 18.47 -10.61 -2.40
N VAL A 4 17.63 -9.58 -2.41
CA VAL A 4 17.56 -8.59 -3.51
C VAL A 4 18.90 -7.89 -3.67
N ASP A 5 19.54 -7.43 -2.59
CA ASP A 5 20.87 -6.81 -2.68
C ASP A 5 21.90 -7.75 -3.33
N LEU A 6 21.90 -9.04 -2.97
CA LEU A 6 22.85 -10.01 -3.54
C LEU A 6 22.65 -10.21 -5.04
N VAL A 7 21.39 -10.35 -5.47
CA VAL A 7 21.03 -10.48 -6.88
C VAL A 7 21.40 -9.20 -7.65
N LEU A 8 21.10 -8.03 -7.08
CA LEU A 8 21.43 -6.75 -7.69
C LEU A 8 22.93 -6.53 -7.81
N LEU A 9 23.72 -6.87 -6.79
CA LEU A 9 25.18 -6.78 -6.87
C LEU A 9 25.75 -7.69 -7.96
N LEU A 10 25.22 -8.91 -8.13
CA LEU A 10 25.61 -9.81 -9.21
C LEU A 10 25.26 -9.22 -10.58
N LEU A 11 24.03 -8.71 -10.75
CA LEU A 11 23.60 -8.06 -11.99
C LEU A 11 24.44 -6.83 -12.29
N MET A 12 24.67 -5.97 -11.29
CA MET A 12 25.53 -4.80 -11.39
C MET A 12 26.93 -5.18 -11.87
N LEU A 13 27.52 -6.25 -11.34
CA LEU A 13 28.84 -6.72 -11.79
C LEU A 13 28.82 -7.17 -13.26
N VAL A 14 27.85 -8.00 -13.64
CA VAL A 14 27.71 -8.50 -15.03
C VAL A 14 27.51 -7.34 -16.01
N PHE A 15 26.63 -6.40 -15.68
CA PHE A 15 26.32 -5.26 -16.53
C PHE A 15 27.42 -4.20 -16.52
N ALA A 16 28.17 -4.03 -15.43
CA ALA A 16 29.36 -3.18 -15.43
C ALA A 16 30.43 -3.72 -16.38
N ILE A 17 30.67 -5.04 -16.38
CA ILE A 17 31.60 -5.68 -17.31
C ILE A 17 31.11 -5.55 -18.75
N SER A 18 29.82 -5.77 -19.00
CA SER A 18 29.22 -5.58 -20.33
C SER A 18 29.33 -4.13 -20.80
N GLY A 19 28.96 -3.17 -19.94
CA GLY A 19 29.03 -1.73 -20.19
C GLY A 19 30.45 -1.25 -20.47
N TYR A 20 31.43 -1.74 -19.71
CA TYR A 20 32.84 -1.47 -19.95
C TYR A 20 33.29 -1.89 -21.35
N ARG A 21 32.79 -3.02 -21.85
CA ARG A 21 33.11 -3.50 -23.21
C ARG A 21 32.37 -2.73 -24.30
N GLN A 22 31.14 -2.28 -24.01
CA GLN A 22 30.28 -1.57 -24.97
C GLN A 22 30.61 -0.07 -25.09
N GLY A 23 31.08 0.57 -24.03
CA GLY A 23 31.38 2.00 -24.01
C GLY A 23 30.18 2.90 -23.70
N PHE A 24 30.48 4.10 -23.20
CA PHE A 24 29.54 5.12 -22.75
C PHE A 24 28.58 5.55 -23.85
N VAL A 25 29.11 5.85 -25.05
CA VAL A 25 28.28 6.35 -26.16
C VAL A 25 27.18 5.35 -26.52
N ILE A 26 27.52 4.06 -26.59
CA ILE A 26 26.52 3.00 -26.86
C ILE A 26 25.57 2.86 -25.66
N GLY A 27 26.10 2.90 -24.44
CA GLY A 27 25.30 2.78 -23.21
C GLY A 27 24.24 3.88 -23.10
N ILE A 28 24.62 5.14 -23.24
CA ILE A 28 23.72 6.28 -23.03
C ILE A 28 22.68 6.40 -24.13
N THR A 29 23.05 6.10 -25.39
CA THR A 29 22.07 6.10 -26.49
C THR A 29 21.09 4.93 -26.32
N SER A 30 21.58 3.74 -25.98
CA SER A 30 20.72 2.57 -25.73
C SER A 30 19.75 2.83 -24.57
N LEU A 31 20.22 3.41 -23.47
CA LEU A 31 19.38 3.77 -22.32
C LEU A 31 18.29 4.78 -22.72
N THR A 32 18.67 5.81 -23.48
CA THR A 32 17.73 6.81 -24.00
C THR A 32 16.68 6.16 -24.91
N GLY A 33 17.12 5.27 -25.81
CA GLY A 33 16.23 4.52 -26.71
C GLY A 33 15.26 3.62 -25.97
N PHE A 34 15.72 2.96 -24.90
CA PHE A 34 14.87 2.16 -24.02
C PHE A 34 13.74 2.98 -23.43
N PHE A 35 14.04 4.13 -22.81
CA PHE A 35 13.04 4.98 -22.17
C PHE A 35 12.08 5.63 -23.16
N LEU A 36 12.56 6.05 -24.34
CA LEU A 36 11.69 6.54 -25.41
C LEU A 36 10.75 5.44 -25.89
N GLY A 37 11.25 4.22 -26.06
CA GLY A 37 10.44 3.06 -26.41
C GLY A 37 9.41 2.71 -25.32
N LEU A 38 9.80 2.80 -24.05
CA LEU A 38 8.91 2.59 -22.90
C LEU A 38 7.80 3.64 -22.86
N LEU A 39 8.13 4.92 -23.04
CA LEU A 39 7.16 6.03 -23.06
C LEU A 39 6.15 5.87 -24.19
N LEU A 40 6.63 5.56 -25.40
CA LEU A 40 5.77 5.25 -26.54
C LEU A 40 4.91 4.01 -26.26
N GLY A 41 5.49 3.00 -25.64
CA GLY A 41 4.81 1.79 -25.21
C GLY A 41 3.68 2.05 -24.22
N LEU A 42 3.90 2.93 -23.23
CA LEU A 42 2.87 3.31 -22.27
C LEU A 42 1.70 4.08 -22.90
N GLN A 43 1.97 4.87 -23.96
CA GLN A 43 0.92 5.59 -24.69
C GLN A 43 0.18 4.69 -25.67
N LEU A 44 0.90 3.85 -26.42
CA LEU A 44 0.36 3.04 -27.51
C LEU A 44 -0.18 1.69 -27.04
N GLY A 45 0.42 1.09 -26.01
CA GLY A 45 0.04 -0.22 -25.49
C GLY A 45 -1.44 -0.31 -25.12
N PRO A 46 -1.96 0.60 -24.27
CA PRO A 46 -3.39 0.64 -23.94
C PRO A 46 -4.28 0.89 -25.17
N LEU A 47 -3.81 1.65 -26.17
CA LEU A 47 -4.58 1.90 -27.40
C LEU A 47 -4.77 0.63 -28.22
N PHE A 48 -3.71 -0.18 -28.36
CA PHE A 48 -3.79 -1.48 -29.04
C PHE A 48 -4.59 -2.50 -28.22
N ALA A 49 -4.42 -2.51 -26.91
CA ALA A 49 -5.11 -3.46 -26.03
C ALA A 49 -6.64 -3.27 -26.04
N ARG A 50 -7.15 -2.04 -26.24
CA ARG A 50 -8.61 -1.77 -26.29
C ARG A 50 -9.36 -2.55 -27.37
N GLN A 51 -8.67 -3.11 -28.37
CA GLN A 51 -9.28 -3.94 -29.41
C GLN A 51 -9.70 -5.33 -28.91
N PHE A 52 -9.21 -5.75 -27.75
CA PHE A 52 -9.46 -7.07 -27.17
C PHE A 52 -10.56 -6.99 -26.12
N VAL A 53 -11.44 -7.99 -26.05
CA VAL A 53 -12.57 -7.99 -25.11
C VAL A 53 -12.16 -8.46 -23.71
N ASP A 54 -11.24 -9.43 -23.64
CA ASP A 54 -10.79 -10.05 -22.38
C ASP A 54 -9.79 -9.18 -21.60
N ALA A 55 -10.03 -9.00 -20.30
CA ALA A 55 -9.23 -8.12 -19.44
C ALA A 55 -7.80 -8.63 -19.24
N GLY A 56 -7.61 -9.94 -19.05
CA GLY A 56 -6.27 -10.53 -18.89
C GLY A 56 -5.43 -10.36 -20.16
N THR A 57 -6.06 -10.58 -21.32
CA THR A 57 -5.44 -10.41 -22.63
C THR A 57 -5.07 -8.94 -22.90
N ARG A 58 -5.89 -7.98 -22.47
CA ARG A 58 -5.56 -6.54 -22.56
C ARG A 58 -4.30 -6.19 -21.78
N VAL A 59 -4.20 -6.68 -20.54
CA VAL A 59 -3.03 -6.43 -19.68
C VAL A 59 -1.79 -7.04 -20.33
N LEU A 60 -1.87 -8.31 -20.76
CA LEU A 60 -0.76 -8.99 -21.42
C LEU A 60 -0.30 -8.25 -22.68
N ILE A 61 -1.21 -7.83 -23.55
CA ILE A 61 -0.88 -7.11 -24.79
C ILE A 61 -0.29 -5.75 -24.48
N SER A 62 -0.78 -5.04 -23.46
CA SER A 62 -0.21 -3.77 -23.03
C SER A 62 1.22 -3.95 -22.55
N LEU A 63 1.48 -4.95 -21.70
CA LEU A 63 2.83 -5.26 -21.22
C LEU A 63 3.76 -5.65 -22.38
N VAL A 64 3.31 -6.53 -23.29
CA VAL A 64 4.11 -6.93 -24.46
C VAL A 64 4.42 -5.73 -25.35
N ALA A 65 3.46 -4.83 -25.59
CA ALA A 65 3.69 -3.61 -26.36
C ALA A 65 4.69 -2.68 -25.67
N ILE A 66 4.55 -2.48 -24.35
CA ILE A 66 5.44 -1.64 -23.54
C ILE A 66 6.88 -2.15 -23.59
N PHE A 67 7.09 -3.42 -23.23
CA PHE A 67 8.42 -4.02 -23.22
C PHE A 67 8.99 -4.21 -24.63
N GLY A 68 8.15 -4.57 -25.60
CA GLY A 68 8.55 -4.73 -26.99
C GLY A 68 9.08 -3.44 -27.60
N LEU A 69 8.35 -2.33 -27.42
CA LEU A 69 8.78 -1.01 -27.90
C LEU A 69 10.03 -0.52 -27.16
N ALA A 70 10.16 -0.78 -25.86
CA ALA A 70 11.36 -0.46 -25.10
C ALA A 70 12.60 -1.20 -25.66
N VAL A 71 12.50 -2.50 -25.93
CA VAL A 71 13.60 -3.30 -26.51
C VAL A 71 13.95 -2.85 -27.93
N ILE A 72 12.95 -2.55 -28.77
CA ILE A 72 13.17 -2.03 -30.13
C ILE A 72 13.88 -0.68 -30.08
N GLY A 73 13.41 0.24 -29.24
CA GLY A 73 14.02 1.55 -29.05
C GLY A 73 15.47 1.45 -28.58
N GLN A 74 15.75 0.58 -27.61
CA GLN A 74 17.09 0.29 -27.13
C GLN A 74 18.01 -0.22 -28.25
N ALA A 75 17.54 -1.18 -29.05
CA ALA A 75 18.32 -1.77 -30.13
C ALA A 75 18.66 -0.75 -31.23
N LEU A 76 17.68 0.05 -31.66
CA LEU A 76 17.89 1.09 -32.68
C LEU A 76 18.85 2.17 -32.20
N ALA A 77 18.70 2.64 -30.96
CA ALA A 77 19.56 3.68 -30.41
C ALA A 77 20.98 3.16 -30.10
N GLY A 78 21.10 1.89 -29.69
CA GLY A 78 22.40 1.22 -29.53
C GLY A 78 23.12 1.03 -30.86
N TRP A 79 22.39 0.66 -31.92
CA TRP A 79 22.94 0.61 -33.28
C TRP A 79 23.46 1.97 -33.75
N LEU A 80 22.71 3.05 -33.50
CA LEU A 80 23.16 4.42 -33.78
C LEU A 80 24.39 4.80 -32.94
N GLY A 81 24.36 4.47 -31.64
CA GLY A 81 25.49 4.70 -30.72
C GLY A 81 26.76 3.98 -31.18
N SER A 82 26.65 2.79 -31.76
CA SER A 82 27.79 2.05 -32.29
C SER A 82 28.45 2.75 -33.49
N HIS A 83 27.67 3.51 -34.28
CA HIS A 83 28.20 4.33 -35.36
C HIS A 83 28.92 5.56 -34.81
N LEU A 84 28.36 6.20 -33.78
CA LEU A 84 28.96 7.35 -33.11
C LEU A 84 30.27 6.97 -32.40
N ARG A 85 30.34 5.82 -31.72
CA ARG A 85 31.55 5.37 -31.02
C ARG A 85 32.75 5.21 -31.96
N LYS A 86 32.54 4.92 -33.25
CA LYS A 86 33.63 4.79 -34.25
C LYS A 86 34.42 6.09 -34.45
N THR A 87 33.87 7.26 -34.10
CA THR A 87 34.59 8.53 -34.20
C THR A 87 35.64 8.71 -33.10
N ILE A 88 35.59 7.91 -32.03
CA ILE A 88 36.56 7.91 -30.93
C ILE A 88 37.75 7.05 -31.32
N THR A 89 38.75 7.65 -31.95
CA THR A 89 39.93 6.94 -32.44
C THR A 89 41.05 6.87 -31.41
N SER A 90 41.14 7.84 -30.49
CA SER A 90 42.21 7.93 -29.49
C SER A 90 42.08 6.87 -28.38
N ASP A 91 43.21 6.29 -27.96
CA ASP A 91 43.22 5.24 -26.93
C ASP A 91 42.75 5.76 -25.56
N VAL A 92 43.10 7.01 -25.23
CA VAL A 92 42.63 7.68 -24.00
C VAL A 92 41.12 7.92 -24.07
N GLY A 93 40.61 8.38 -25.23
CA GLY A 93 39.18 8.57 -25.44
C GLY A 93 38.39 7.28 -25.31
N ARG A 94 38.91 6.16 -25.85
CA ARG A 94 38.28 4.84 -25.71
C ARG A 94 38.25 4.36 -24.27
N ARG A 95 39.32 4.54 -23.49
CA ARG A 95 39.32 4.16 -22.06
C ARG A 95 38.30 4.96 -21.25
N ILE A 96 38.17 6.27 -21.52
CA ILE A 96 37.16 7.11 -20.85
C ILE A 96 35.75 6.66 -21.25
N ASP A 97 35.52 6.36 -22.53
CA ASP A 97 34.26 5.81 -23.03
C ASP A 97 33.94 4.47 -22.37
N ASP A 98 34.89 3.53 -22.28
CA ASP A 98 34.71 2.23 -21.63
C ASP A 98 34.35 2.38 -20.15
N ILE A 99 35.10 3.19 -19.39
CA ILE A 99 34.81 3.47 -17.97
C ILE A 99 33.41 4.09 -17.81
N GLY A 100 33.07 5.08 -18.65
CA GLY A 100 31.74 5.69 -18.64
C GLY A 100 30.64 4.68 -18.98
N GLY A 101 30.90 3.73 -19.87
CA GLY A 101 29.99 2.64 -20.22
C GLY A 101 29.64 1.77 -19.02
N ALA A 102 30.64 1.43 -18.18
CA ALA A 102 30.39 0.71 -16.94
C ALA A 102 29.46 1.50 -16.00
N PHE A 103 29.68 2.81 -15.83
CA PHE A 103 28.83 3.67 -15.00
C PHE A 103 27.39 3.75 -15.52
N VAL A 104 27.21 3.94 -16.84
CA VAL A 104 25.86 3.98 -17.42
C VAL A 104 25.13 2.66 -17.26
N SER A 105 25.81 1.53 -17.46
CA SER A 105 25.20 0.21 -17.27
C SER A 105 24.85 -0.07 -15.80
N LEU A 106 25.68 0.35 -14.85
CA LEU A 106 25.37 0.27 -13.42
C LEU A 106 24.12 1.09 -13.08
N PHE A 107 24.06 2.33 -13.56
CA PHE A 107 22.90 3.20 -13.37
C PHE A 107 21.64 2.61 -14.01
N ALA A 108 21.73 2.10 -15.23
CA ALA A 108 20.61 1.49 -15.95
C ALA A 108 20.04 0.27 -15.21
N VAL A 109 20.90 -0.61 -14.68
CA VAL A 109 20.44 -1.77 -13.90
C VAL A 109 19.78 -1.34 -12.61
N LEU A 110 20.34 -0.37 -11.89
CA LEU A 110 19.75 0.14 -10.65
C LEU A 110 18.38 0.79 -10.89
N LEU A 111 18.25 1.56 -11.98
CA LEU A 111 17.00 2.21 -12.34
C LEU A 111 15.93 1.19 -12.77
N LEU A 112 16.32 0.20 -13.57
CA LEU A 112 15.42 -0.89 -13.98
C LEU A 112 15.01 -1.74 -12.77
N ALA A 113 15.95 -2.06 -11.89
CA ALA A 113 15.69 -2.77 -10.66
C ALA A 113 14.72 -2.01 -9.77
N TRP A 114 14.89 -0.69 -9.62
CA TRP A 114 13.96 0.15 -8.88
C TRP A 114 12.55 0.15 -9.50
N LEU A 115 12.44 0.30 -10.82
CA LEU A 115 11.16 0.27 -11.52
C LEU A 115 10.39 -1.04 -11.31
N VAL A 116 11.10 -2.17 -11.21
CA VAL A 116 10.50 -3.49 -10.96
C VAL A 116 10.28 -3.73 -9.46
N ALA A 117 11.18 -3.23 -8.60
CA ALA A 117 11.12 -3.46 -7.17
C ALA A 117 9.91 -2.78 -6.53
N VAL A 118 9.57 -1.56 -6.98
CA VAL A 118 8.47 -0.78 -6.39
C VAL A 118 7.13 -1.55 -6.39
N PRO A 119 6.61 -2.03 -7.54
CA PRO A 119 5.40 -2.86 -7.56
C PRO A 119 5.51 -4.19 -6.79
N LEU A 120 6.72 -4.71 -6.61
CA LEU A 120 6.95 -5.95 -5.85
C LEU A 120 7.03 -5.69 -4.34
N GLY A 121 7.36 -4.47 -3.92
CA GLY A 121 7.41 -4.02 -2.53
C GLY A 121 6.03 -3.87 -1.88
N SER A 122 4.98 -3.78 -2.70
CA SER A 122 3.56 -3.80 -2.32
C SER A 122 2.87 -5.12 -2.68
N SER A 123 3.61 -6.15 -3.11
CA SER A 123 3.00 -7.44 -3.49
C SER A 123 2.46 -8.22 -2.29
N SER A 124 1.42 -9.02 -2.54
CA SER A 124 0.80 -9.93 -1.56
C SER A 124 1.68 -11.11 -1.11
N VAL A 125 2.94 -11.16 -1.56
CA VAL A 125 3.93 -12.18 -1.21
C VAL A 125 4.87 -11.62 -0.13
N PRO A 126 4.65 -11.93 1.17
CA PRO A 126 5.28 -11.18 2.26
C PRO A 126 6.81 -11.26 2.25
N TRP A 127 7.38 -12.42 1.91
CA TRP A 127 8.83 -12.60 1.87
C TRP A 127 9.49 -11.76 0.76
N LEU A 128 8.79 -11.53 -0.35
CA LEU A 128 9.30 -10.76 -1.48
C LEU A 128 9.25 -9.27 -1.16
N ALA A 129 8.10 -8.79 -0.68
CA ALA A 129 7.94 -7.41 -0.23
C ALA A 129 8.95 -7.03 0.87
N ALA A 130 9.13 -7.91 1.88
CA ALA A 130 10.14 -7.73 2.92
C ALA A 130 11.57 -7.65 2.37
N SER A 131 11.90 -8.49 1.39
CA SER A 131 13.24 -8.50 0.77
C SER A 131 13.52 -7.23 -0.05
N VAL A 132 12.49 -6.66 -0.68
CA VAL A 132 12.56 -5.39 -1.41
C VAL A 132 12.70 -4.21 -0.46
N ARG A 133 11.83 -4.08 0.55
CA ARG A 133 11.85 -2.94 1.50
C ARG A 133 13.10 -2.92 2.39
N SER A 134 13.72 -4.07 2.63
CA SER A 134 14.98 -4.18 3.37
C SER A 134 16.24 -4.01 2.49
N SER A 135 16.10 -3.79 1.18
CA SER A 135 17.23 -3.61 0.26
C SER A 135 17.86 -2.23 0.41
N ALA A 136 19.13 -2.20 0.80
CA ALA A 136 19.88 -0.96 0.92
C ALA A 136 20.04 -0.26 -0.45
N LEU A 137 20.23 -1.03 -1.52
CA LEU A 137 20.42 -0.49 -2.87
C LEU A 137 19.14 0.20 -3.37
N ILE A 138 17.99 -0.45 -3.22
CA ILE A 138 16.70 0.12 -3.65
C ILE A 138 16.36 1.37 -2.83
N THR A 139 16.61 1.37 -1.51
CA THR A 139 16.39 2.57 -0.68
C THR A 139 17.26 3.75 -1.12
N VAL A 140 18.54 3.52 -1.45
CA VAL A 140 19.44 4.58 -1.94
C VAL A 140 18.96 5.12 -3.27
N VAL A 141 18.60 4.25 -4.23
CA VAL A 141 18.07 4.67 -5.53
C VAL A 141 16.79 5.48 -5.36
N ASN A 142 15.87 5.02 -4.50
CA ASN A 142 14.61 5.70 -4.22
C ASN A 142 14.83 7.10 -3.62
N GLY A 143 15.87 7.29 -2.79
CA GLY A 143 16.19 8.60 -2.20
C GLY A 143 16.87 9.59 -3.15
N VAL A 144 17.33 9.15 -4.32
CA VAL A 144 18.05 9.98 -5.30
C VAL A 144 17.16 10.37 -6.49
N LEU A 145 16.13 9.59 -6.78
CA LEU A 145 15.26 9.84 -7.92
C LEU A 145 14.35 11.07 -7.71
N PRO A 146 14.00 11.78 -8.79
CA PRO A 146 13.12 12.94 -8.72
C PRO A 146 11.65 12.50 -8.56
N GLU A 147 10.81 13.41 -8.04
CA GLU A 147 9.38 13.16 -7.74
C GLU A 147 8.57 12.71 -8.97
N GLU A 148 8.93 13.15 -10.18
CA GLU A 148 8.29 12.71 -11.41
C GLU A 148 8.46 11.21 -11.66
N ALA A 149 9.61 10.63 -11.24
CA ALA A 149 9.86 9.20 -11.37
C ALA A 149 8.95 8.41 -10.42
N HIS A 150 8.76 8.90 -9.18
CA HIS A 150 7.87 8.27 -8.20
C HIS A 150 6.41 8.19 -8.68
N ARG A 151 5.92 9.21 -9.40
CA ARG A 151 4.55 9.16 -9.97
C ARG A 151 4.37 8.03 -10.97
N LEU A 152 5.39 7.74 -11.77
CA LEU A 152 5.34 6.64 -12.74
C LEU A 152 5.29 5.28 -12.03
N SER A 153 6.04 5.12 -10.94
CA SER A 153 6.05 3.89 -10.17
C SER A 153 4.74 3.68 -9.41
N THR A 154 4.15 4.73 -8.82
CA THR A 154 2.85 4.63 -8.15
C THR A 154 1.74 4.23 -9.11
N ALA A 155 1.73 4.75 -10.35
CA ALA A 155 0.79 4.31 -11.36
C ALA A 155 0.91 2.81 -11.73
N LEU A 156 2.12 2.23 -11.59
CA LEU A 156 2.34 0.80 -11.77
C LEU A 156 1.94 -0.02 -10.53
N GLU A 157 2.15 0.53 -9.32
CA GLU A 157 1.71 -0.08 -8.06
C GLU A 157 0.19 -0.27 -8.02
N ASP A 158 -0.59 0.74 -8.40
CA ASP A 158 -2.07 0.70 -8.43
C ASP A 158 -2.63 -0.42 -9.32
N THR A 159 -1.83 -0.89 -10.30
CA THR A 159 -2.23 -2.00 -11.18
C THR A 159 -2.01 -3.37 -10.54
N VAL A 160 -1.12 -3.45 -9.55
CA VAL A 160 -0.67 -4.71 -8.92
C VAL A 160 -1.23 -4.88 -7.51
N ASP A 161 -1.54 -3.78 -6.82
CA ASP A 161 -2.10 -3.83 -5.47
C ASP A 161 -3.46 -4.54 -5.46
N THR A 162 -3.53 -5.60 -4.68
CA THR A 162 -4.70 -6.48 -4.53
C THR A 162 -5.08 -6.67 -3.07
N ASP A 163 -4.36 -6.07 -2.12
CA ASP A 163 -4.52 -6.37 -0.70
C ASP A 163 -5.54 -5.46 0.00
N GLY A 164 -5.96 -4.38 -0.65
CA GLY A 164 -7.07 -3.52 -0.20
C GLY A 164 -6.77 -2.69 1.05
N PHE A 165 -5.49 -2.58 1.43
CA PHE A 165 -5.01 -1.67 2.48
C PHE A 165 -4.35 -0.44 1.86
N PRO A 166 -4.49 0.75 2.46
CA PRO A 166 -3.73 1.92 2.03
C PRO A 166 -2.24 1.78 2.40
N ASP A 167 -1.35 2.27 1.55
CA ASP A 167 0.06 2.39 1.89
C ASP A 167 0.29 3.52 2.89
N VAL A 168 0.85 3.20 4.06
CA VAL A 168 1.01 4.16 5.17
C VAL A 168 2.41 4.70 5.32
N PHE A 169 3.40 4.14 4.60
CA PHE A 169 4.81 4.52 4.75
C PHE A 169 5.46 5.06 3.46
N GLY A 170 4.74 5.16 2.34
CA GLY A 170 5.31 5.64 1.07
C GLY A 170 6.04 4.54 0.28
N GLY A 171 5.48 3.34 0.26
CA GLY A 171 5.78 2.24 -0.65
C GLY A 171 7.01 1.43 -0.26
N LEU A 172 8.18 2.06 -0.22
CA LEU A 172 9.47 1.37 0.00
C LEU A 172 10.05 1.54 1.40
N ALA A 173 9.45 2.37 2.25
CA ALA A 173 9.94 2.53 3.60
C ALA A 173 9.73 1.24 4.42
N PRO A 174 10.77 0.73 5.11
CA PRO A 174 10.66 -0.48 5.92
C PRO A 174 9.87 -0.19 7.19
N THR A 175 9.08 -1.17 7.62
CA THR A 175 8.34 -1.07 8.87
C THR A 175 9.32 -1.13 10.05
N ARG A 176 9.41 -0.03 10.81
CA ARG A 176 10.19 0.01 12.04
C ARG A 176 9.23 -0.15 13.22
N SER A 177 9.26 -1.33 13.85
CA SER A 177 8.42 -1.61 15.00
C SER A 177 9.24 -2.07 16.20
N ARG A 178 8.82 -1.63 17.40
CA ARG A 178 9.42 -2.12 18.65
C ARG A 178 9.13 -3.61 18.80
N GLN A 179 10.14 -4.38 19.20
CA GLN A 179 9.92 -5.78 19.54
C GLN A 179 9.24 -5.91 20.89
N VAL A 180 8.18 -6.71 20.93
CA VAL A 180 7.41 -7.05 22.14
C VAL A 180 7.14 -8.55 22.13
N GLU A 181 6.85 -9.11 23.29
CA GLU A 181 6.45 -10.50 23.45
C GLU A 181 5.23 -10.86 22.56
N PRO A 182 5.02 -12.15 22.21
CA PRO A 182 3.84 -12.58 21.49
C PRO A 182 2.54 -12.21 22.24
N PRO A 183 1.43 -11.94 21.53
CA PRO A 183 0.13 -11.74 22.17
C PRO A 183 -0.32 -12.96 22.96
N ASP A 184 -1.04 -12.75 24.07
CA ASP A 184 -1.64 -13.84 24.84
C ASP A 184 -2.78 -14.50 24.04
N PRO A 185 -2.66 -15.79 23.65
CA PRO A 185 -3.70 -16.47 22.88
C PRO A 185 -5.04 -16.60 23.63
N ALA A 186 -5.05 -16.52 24.97
CA ALA A 186 -6.28 -16.63 25.76
C ALA A 186 -7.24 -15.44 25.54
N LEU A 187 -6.72 -14.28 25.13
CA LEU A 187 -7.53 -13.06 24.92
C LEU A 187 -8.57 -13.21 23.81
N ALA A 188 -8.27 -13.99 22.75
CA ALA A 188 -9.19 -14.26 21.66
C ALA A 188 -10.46 -15.02 22.11
N GLY A 189 -10.39 -15.73 23.24
CA GLY A 189 -11.52 -16.43 23.86
C GLY A 189 -12.13 -15.71 25.06
N SER A 190 -11.74 -14.45 25.32
CA SER A 190 -12.15 -13.72 26.52
C SER A 190 -13.61 -13.24 26.48
N GLN A 191 -14.17 -12.92 27.65
CA GLN A 191 -15.52 -12.35 27.75
C GLN A 191 -15.63 -11.00 27.02
N VAL A 192 -14.54 -10.25 26.88
CA VAL A 192 -14.50 -9.01 26.10
C VAL A 192 -14.82 -9.28 24.63
N VAL A 193 -14.32 -10.39 24.06
CA VAL A 193 -14.63 -10.78 22.68
C VAL A 193 -16.10 -11.14 22.51
N VAL A 194 -16.65 -11.88 23.47
CA VAL A 194 -18.08 -12.28 23.45
C VAL A 194 -18.98 -11.06 23.50
N ASN A 195 -18.65 -10.08 24.36
CA ASN A 195 -19.41 -8.84 24.47
C ASN A 195 -19.23 -7.95 23.23
N GLY A 196 -17.98 -7.82 22.75
CA GLY A 196 -17.63 -6.99 21.60
C GLY A 196 -18.28 -7.45 20.30
N LYS A 197 -18.51 -8.76 20.13
CA LYS A 197 -19.18 -9.30 18.93
C LYS A 197 -20.51 -8.61 18.60
N ARG A 198 -21.29 -8.23 19.63
CA ARG A 198 -22.59 -7.57 19.45
C ARG A 198 -22.49 -6.12 18.97
N SER A 199 -21.30 -5.53 19.06
CA SER A 199 -21.03 -4.14 18.70
C SER A 199 -20.23 -4.00 17.41
N VAL A 200 -19.66 -5.09 16.91
CA VAL A 200 -18.78 -5.09 15.73
C VAL A 200 -19.59 -5.54 14.52
N VAL A 201 -19.59 -4.72 13.49
CA VAL A 201 -20.39 -4.91 12.29
C VAL A 201 -19.50 -5.10 11.07
N LYS A 202 -20.00 -5.86 10.09
CA LYS A 202 -19.36 -5.95 8.78
C LYS A 202 -19.89 -4.82 7.92
N VAL A 203 -19.01 -4.01 7.35
CA VAL A 203 -19.40 -2.90 6.47
C VAL A 203 -19.37 -3.39 5.03
N LEU A 204 -20.44 -3.11 4.29
CA LEU A 204 -20.62 -3.54 2.90
C LEU A 204 -20.95 -2.31 2.04
N GLY A 205 -20.17 -2.07 1.00
CA GLY A 205 -20.32 -0.94 0.11
C GLY A 205 -20.48 -1.36 -1.35
N SER A 206 -21.35 -0.67 -2.08
CA SER A 206 -21.41 -0.75 -3.54
C SER A 206 -20.74 0.49 -4.15
N ALA A 207 -19.63 0.26 -4.87
CA ALA A 207 -18.91 1.30 -5.59
C ALA A 207 -18.81 0.95 -7.10
N PRO A 208 -19.89 1.17 -7.89
CA PRO A 208 -19.91 0.77 -9.29
C PRO A 208 -18.81 1.42 -10.14
N SER A 209 -18.41 2.66 -9.80
CA SER A 209 -17.30 3.37 -10.44
C SER A 209 -15.95 2.68 -10.21
N CYS A 210 -15.80 1.98 -9.08
CA CYS A 210 -14.57 1.30 -8.71
C CYS A 210 -14.50 -0.15 -9.21
N SER A 211 -15.55 -0.64 -9.88
CA SER A 211 -15.68 -2.03 -10.35
C SER A 211 -15.40 -3.10 -9.27
N ARG A 212 -15.58 -2.75 -7.99
CA ARG A 212 -15.31 -3.60 -6.83
C ARG A 212 -16.44 -3.54 -5.81
N ARG A 213 -16.67 -4.64 -5.10
CA ARG A 213 -17.44 -4.65 -3.86
C ARG A 213 -16.48 -4.24 -2.75
N ILE A 214 -16.89 -3.28 -1.92
CA ILE A 214 -16.06 -2.85 -0.79
C ILE A 214 -16.59 -3.51 0.47
N GLU A 215 -15.69 -4.08 1.25
CA GLU A 215 -15.99 -4.77 2.48
C GLU A 215 -14.96 -4.39 3.55
N GLY A 216 -15.41 -4.36 4.79
CA GLY A 216 -14.58 -4.04 5.93
C GLY A 216 -15.29 -4.32 7.23
N SER A 217 -14.73 -3.78 8.30
CA SER A 217 -15.28 -3.85 9.64
C SER A 217 -15.67 -2.46 10.12
N GLY A 218 -16.53 -2.43 11.12
CA GLY A 218 -16.89 -1.22 11.85
C GLY A 218 -17.33 -1.58 13.26
N PHE A 219 -17.56 -0.60 14.09
CA PHE A 219 -18.13 -0.83 15.42
C PHE A 219 -19.04 0.31 15.86
N VAL A 220 -20.06 -0.07 16.62
CA VAL A 220 -20.99 0.87 17.25
C VAL A 220 -20.25 1.62 18.35
N TYR A 221 -20.20 2.95 18.27
CA TYR A 221 -19.57 3.79 19.30
C TYR A 221 -20.55 4.77 19.97
N ALA A 222 -21.72 4.95 19.37
CA ALA A 222 -22.86 5.69 19.92
C ALA A 222 -24.16 5.18 19.27
N ASP A 223 -25.31 5.64 19.75
CA ASP A 223 -26.62 5.22 19.24
C ASP A 223 -26.74 5.45 17.72
N ASP A 224 -27.04 4.38 16.99
CA ASP A 224 -27.09 4.35 15.52
C ASP A 224 -25.81 4.84 14.83
N ARG A 225 -24.66 4.90 15.53
CA ARG A 225 -23.39 5.38 14.98
C ARG A 225 -22.34 4.30 14.92
N VAL A 226 -21.87 4.02 13.72
CA VAL A 226 -20.78 3.08 13.44
C VAL A 226 -19.56 3.86 12.99
N MET A 227 -18.41 3.58 13.61
CA MET A 227 -17.11 4.05 13.14
C MET A 227 -16.48 2.98 12.24
N THR A 228 -15.85 3.41 11.16
CA THR A 228 -15.06 2.58 10.24
C THR A 228 -13.95 3.43 9.59
N ASN A 229 -13.19 2.87 8.65
CA ASN A 229 -12.23 3.64 7.88
C ASN A 229 -12.87 4.38 6.70
N ALA A 230 -12.23 5.45 6.24
CA ALA A 230 -12.68 6.17 5.05
C ALA A 230 -12.50 5.31 3.80
N HIS A 231 -11.36 4.61 3.67
CA HIS A 231 -11.12 3.74 2.50
C HIS A 231 -12.13 2.58 2.37
N VAL A 232 -12.75 2.15 3.47
CA VAL A 232 -13.81 1.11 3.48
C VAL A 232 -15.11 1.62 2.84
N VAL A 233 -15.30 2.93 2.72
CA VAL A 233 -16.52 3.52 2.12
C VAL A 233 -16.22 4.43 0.93
N ALA A 234 -14.96 4.56 0.53
CA ALA A 234 -14.53 5.43 -0.55
C ALA A 234 -15.21 5.07 -1.89
N GLY A 235 -15.73 6.08 -2.60
CA GLY A 235 -16.42 5.89 -3.88
C GLY A 235 -17.76 5.12 -3.81
N THR A 236 -18.23 4.75 -2.61
CA THR A 236 -19.50 4.04 -2.46
C THR A 236 -20.70 4.94 -2.71
N ARG A 237 -21.73 4.41 -3.38
CA ARG A 237 -23.03 5.10 -3.55
C ARG A 237 -24.03 4.73 -2.48
N SER A 238 -23.92 3.51 -1.96
CA SER A 238 -24.71 2.98 -0.86
C SER A 238 -23.81 2.14 0.04
N VAL A 239 -24.09 2.21 1.34
CA VAL A 239 -23.41 1.44 2.37
C VAL A 239 -24.48 0.75 3.20
N SER A 240 -24.25 -0.51 3.55
CA SER A 240 -25.00 -1.20 4.58
C SER A 240 -24.04 -1.82 5.57
N VAL A 241 -24.54 -2.15 6.75
CA VAL A 241 -23.80 -2.90 7.76
C VAL A 241 -24.53 -4.20 8.05
N GLU A 242 -23.78 -5.24 8.36
CA GLU A 242 -24.30 -6.54 8.77
C GLU A 242 -23.92 -6.81 10.22
N LEU A 243 -24.91 -7.13 11.05
CA LEU A 243 -24.77 -7.49 12.45
C LEU A 243 -25.54 -8.79 12.70
N ASP A 244 -24.86 -9.82 13.20
CA ASP A 244 -25.42 -11.15 13.44
C ASP A 244 -26.20 -11.74 12.23
N GLY A 245 -25.78 -11.41 11.01
CA GLY A 245 -26.36 -11.88 9.75
C GLY A 245 -27.53 -11.03 9.22
N GLU A 246 -28.00 -10.06 10.00
CA GLU A 246 -29.03 -9.10 9.58
C GLU A 246 -28.38 -7.85 8.99
N ARG A 247 -29.00 -7.31 7.93
CA ARG A 247 -28.48 -6.12 7.22
C ARG A 247 -29.27 -4.87 7.56
N TYR A 248 -28.54 -3.78 7.75
CA TYR A 248 -29.06 -2.46 8.08
C TYR A 248 -28.51 -1.43 7.10
N ASP A 249 -29.37 -0.60 6.55
CA ASP A 249 -28.95 0.46 5.65
C ASP A 249 -28.25 1.57 6.42
N GLY A 250 -27.13 2.05 5.88
CA GLY A 250 -26.30 3.08 6.47
C GLY A 250 -26.07 4.24 5.53
N GLN A 251 -25.82 5.41 6.10
CA GLN A 251 -25.38 6.60 5.37
C GLN A 251 -24.11 7.16 5.98
N VAL A 252 -23.13 7.49 5.14
CA VAL A 252 -21.89 8.15 5.58
C VAL A 252 -22.22 9.59 5.97
N VAL A 253 -22.03 9.94 7.24
CA VAL A 253 -22.30 11.30 7.78
C VAL A 253 -21.03 12.08 8.11
N VAL A 254 -19.90 11.37 8.22
CA VAL A 254 -18.56 11.95 8.28
C VAL A 254 -17.63 11.12 7.41
N TYR A 255 -16.80 11.79 6.63
CA TYR A 255 -15.77 11.21 5.79
C TYR A 255 -14.50 12.06 5.97
N ASP A 256 -13.46 11.48 6.57
CA ASP A 256 -12.17 12.11 6.83
C ASP A 256 -11.05 11.27 6.17
N PRO A 257 -10.67 11.60 4.91
CA PRO A 257 -9.63 10.86 4.19
C PRO A 257 -8.23 11.07 4.77
N ASP A 258 -8.00 12.19 5.47
CA ASP A 258 -6.71 12.51 6.08
C ASP A 258 -6.47 11.61 7.30
N ARG A 259 -7.50 11.33 8.10
CA ARG A 259 -7.40 10.38 9.24
C ARG A 259 -7.72 8.94 8.87
N ASP A 260 -8.16 8.71 7.63
CA ASP A 260 -8.74 7.45 7.18
C ASP A 260 -9.88 6.96 8.11
N LEU A 261 -10.82 7.85 8.42
CA LEU A 261 -11.95 7.54 9.29
C LEU A 261 -13.27 7.99 8.68
N ALA A 262 -14.31 7.21 8.89
CA ALA A 262 -15.67 7.54 8.52
C ALA A 262 -16.65 7.19 9.65
N VAL A 263 -17.77 7.90 9.66
CA VAL A 263 -18.91 7.60 10.54
C VAL A 263 -20.13 7.32 9.69
N LEU A 264 -20.78 6.20 9.98
CA LEU A 264 -22.07 5.82 9.43
C LEU A 264 -23.16 6.12 10.45
N LEU A 265 -24.25 6.73 9.98
CA LEU A 265 -25.54 6.70 10.66
C LEU A 265 -26.31 5.49 10.14
N VAL A 266 -26.69 4.58 11.03
CA VAL A 266 -27.38 3.32 10.74
C VAL A 266 -28.61 3.23 11.66
N PRO A 267 -29.77 3.78 11.24
CA PRO A 267 -30.95 3.82 12.09
C PRO A 267 -31.46 2.44 12.50
N GLY A 268 -31.71 2.24 13.79
CA GLY A 268 -32.30 0.99 14.32
C GLY A 268 -31.31 -0.16 14.51
N LEU A 269 -30.01 0.14 14.55
CA LEU A 269 -28.97 -0.87 14.76
C LEU A 269 -28.96 -1.32 16.24
N PRO A 270 -29.14 -2.61 16.56
CA PRO A 270 -29.36 -3.06 17.94
C PRO A 270 -28.07 -3.26 18.78
N GLY A 271 -26.89 -2.97 18.22
CA GLY A 271 -25.61 -3.22 18.88
C GLY A 271 -25.30 -2.24 20.01
N PRO A 272 -24.78 -2.68 21.18
CA PRO A 272 -24.39 -1.77 22.24
C PRO A 272 -23.16 -0.95 21.84
N SER A 273 -23.04 0.28 22.35
CA SER A 273 -21.90 1.15 22.05
C SER A 273 -20.63 0.73 22.80
N LEU A 274 -19.50 0.73 22.08
CA LEU A 274 -18.18 0.58 22.66
C LEU A 274 -17.63 1.95 23.06
N ARG A 275 -16.97 1.99 24.21
CA ARG A 275 -16.40 3.23 24.76
C ARG A 275 -14.93 3.36 24.38
N PHE A 276 -14.55 4.53 23.89
CA PHE A 276 -13.14 4.86 23.67
C PHE A 276 -12.36 4.92 24.99
N ALA A 277 -11.11 4.46 24.96
CA ALA A 277 -10.16 4.67 26.03
C ALA A 277 -9.83 6.16 26.18
N ALA A 278 -9.64 6.62 27.43
CA ALA A 278 -9.36 8.03 27.71
C ALA A 278 -7.92 8.45 27.38
N GLY A 279 -7.00 7.50 27.30
CA GLY A 279 -5.58 7.74 27.03
C GLY A 279 -4.94 6.56 26.32
N ASN A 280 -3.68 6.72 25.96
CA ASN A 280 -2.97 5.73 25.17
C ASN A 280 -2.50 4.54 26.00
N ALA A 281 -2.53 3.35 25.40
CA ALA A 281 -1.95 2.14 25.96
C ALA A 281 -0.42 2.17 25.81
N GLY A 282 0.29 1.71 26.84
CA GLY A 282 1.74 1.59 26.80
C GLY A 282 2.22 0.42 25.94
N SER A 283 3.49 0.45 25.55
CA SER A 283 4.15 -0.69 24.89
C SER A 283 4.05 -1.95 25.75
N GLY A 284 3.76 -3.08 25.12
CA GLY A 284 3.53 -4.37 25.77
C GLY A 284 2.10 -4.61 26.25
N SER A 285 1.20 -3.62 26.16
CA SER A 285 -0.19 -3.78 26.59
C SER A 285 -0.94 -4.80 25.74
N ASP A 286 -1.77 -5.60 26.40
CA ASP A 286 -2.67 -6.54 25.76
C ASP A 286 -3.80 -5.82 25.02
N ALA A 287 -4.06 -6.29 23.81
CA ALA A 287 -5.12 -5.78 22.96
C ALA A 287 -5.76 -6.91 22.15
N ILE A 288 -6.88 -6.60 21.49
CA ILE A 288 -7.67 -7.55 20.71
C ILE A 288 -8.16 -6.84 19.46
N VAL A 289 -7.89 -7.41 18.29
CA VAL A 289 -8.45 -6.96 17.01
C VAL A 289 -9.74 -7.73 16.75
N LEU A 290 -10.83 -7.01 16.53
CA LEU A 290 -12.12 -7.59 16.13
C LEU A 290 -12.49 -7.15 14.73
N GLY A 291 -13.00 -8.07 13.90
CA GLY A 291 -13.42 -7.74 12.55
C GLY A 291 -13.85 -8.93 11.70
N PHE A 292 -13.87 -8.73 10.39
CA PHE A 292 -14.32 -9.68 9.37
C PHE A 292 -13.24 -9.84 8.29
N PRO A 293 -12.10 -10.49 8.60
CA PRO A 293 -10.99 -10.60 7.66
C PRO A 293 -11.40 -11.40 6.41
N LEU A 294 -11.00 -10.91 5.23
CA LEU A 294 -11.16 -11.56 3.91
C LEU A 294 -12.62 -11.91 3.58
N ASP A 295 -13.55 -10.97 3.73
CA ASP A 295 -15.00 -11.19 3.66
C ASP A 295 -15.53 -12.29 4.59
N GLY A 296 -14.73 -12.71 5.57
CA GLY A 296 -15.00 -13.89 6.37
C GLY A 296 -16.07 -13.69 7.45
N PRO A 297 -16.29 -14.72 8.28
CA PRO A 297 -17.09 -14.57 9.50
C PRO A 297 -16.36 -13.70 10.53
N TYR A 298 -17.09 -13.26 11.56
CA TYR A 298 -16.54 -12.56 12.71
C TYR A 298 -15.31 -13.29 13.27
N ASN A 299 -14.23 -12.53 13.49
CA ASN A 299 -12.96 -13.03 13.97
C ASN A 299 -12.40 -12.12 15.08
N ALA A 300 -11.75 -12.75 16.05
CA ALA A 300 -11.01 -12.07 17.10
C ALA A 300 -9.56 -12.55 17.08
N GLN A 301 -8.62 -11.61 17.00
CA GLN A 301 -7.19 -11.86 17.06
C GLN A 301 -6.60 -11.20 18.30
N SER A 302 -5.85 -11.97 19.09
CA SER A 302 -5.02 -11.40 20.14
C SER A 302 -3.96 -10.48 19.53
N ALA A 303 -3.75 -9.33 20.16
CA ALA A 303 -2.78 -8.33 19.75
C ALA A 303 -1.96 -7.85 20.94
N ARG A 304 -0.79 -7.28 20.66
CA ARG A 304 0.01 -6.58 21.66
C ARG A 304 0.48 -5.25 21.12
N VAL A 305 0.32 -4.17 21.90
CA VAL A 305 0.78 -2.84 21.51
C VAL A 305 2.31 -2.83 21.45
N ARG A 306 2.89 -2.49 20.30
CA ARG A 306 4.34 -2.32 20.13
C ARG A 306 4.77 -0.92 20.50
N ASP A 307 4.15 0.08 19.85
CA ASP A 307 4.46 1.50 20.06
C ASP A 307 3.25 2.37 19.74
N VAL A 308 3.32 3.64 20.16
CA VAL A 308 2.38 4.69 19.78
C VAL A 308 3.16 5.91 19.29
N ASP A 309 2.99 6.26 18.03
CA ASP A 309 3.81 7.25 17.35
C ASP A 309 2.99 8.08 16.36
N ARG A 310 3.50 9.27 16.02
CA ARG A 310 2.98 10.07 14.92
C ARG A 310 3.73 9.72 13.64
N ILE A 311 3.00 9.25 12.64
CA ILE A 311 3.58 8.83 11.36
C ILE A 311 3.16 9.81 10.28
N ASN A 312 4.14 10.22 9.47
CA ASN A 312 3.94 11.01 8.27
C ASN A 312 3.87 10.05 7.09
N GLY A 313 2.68 9.92 6.50
CA GLY A 313 2.42 9.05 5.36
C GLY A 313 1.45 9.70 4.39
N PRO A 314 1.18 9.08 3.24
CA PRO A 314 0.17 9.60 2.32
C PRO A 314 -1.24 9.54 2.93
N ASP A 315 -2.14 10.38 2.42
CA ASP A 315 -3.58 10.20 2.59
C ASP A 315 -4.08 8.92 1.88
N ILE A 316 -5.37 8.59 2.02
CA ILE A 316 -5.94 7.40 1.36
C ILE A 316 -5.95 7.48 -0.18
N TYR A 317 -5.64 8.64 -0.76
CA TYR A 317 -5.61 8.89 -2.20
C TYR A 317 -4.19 9.14 -2.72
N SER A 318 -3.17 8.98 -1.87
CA SER A 318 -1.78 9.33 -2.19
C SER A 318 -1.59 10.76 -2.72
N SER A 319 -2.50 11.67 -2.35
CA SER A 319 -2.56 13.03 -2.91
C SER A 319 -1.79 14.05 -2.08
N SER A 320 -1.65 13.79 -0.79
CA SER A 320 -0.97 14.64 0.17
C SER A 320 -0.30 13.80 1.27
N LYS A 321 0.66 14.41 1.99
CA LYS A 321 1.24 13.81 3.20
C LYS A 321 0.48 14.31 4.42
N VAL A 322 0.08 13.39 5.29
CA VAL A 322 -0.65 13.65 6.52
C VAL A 322 0.05 13.03 7.72
N THR A 323 -0.12 13.65 8.88
CA THR A 323 0.43 13.17 10.15
C THR A 323 -0.67 12.56 10.99
N ARG A 324 -0.58 11.26 11.28
CA ARG A 324 -1.56 10.54 12.11
C ARG A 324 -0.88 9.99 13.35
N GLU A 325 -1.51 10.12 14.50
CA GLU A 325 -1.12 9.31 15.67
C GLU A 325 -1.69 7.90 15.53
N ILE A 326 -0.82 6.90 15.53
CA ILE A 326 -1.21 5.50 15.37
C ILE A 326 -0.54 4.59 16.41
N TYR A 327 -1.17 3.46 16.65
CA TYR A 327 -0.52 2.30 17.24
C TYR A 327 0.13 1.45 16.16
N THR A 328 1.34 0.99 16.45
CA THR A 328 1.88 -0.22 15.83
C THR A 328 1.59 -1.39 16.76
N ILE A 329 1.03 -2.47 16.26
CA ILE A 329 0.66 -3.65 17.05
C ILE A 329 1.31 -4.91 16.52
N ARG A 330 1.57 -5.87 17.40
CA ARG A 330 1.91 -7.25 17.06
C ARG A 330 0.61 -8.04 16.93
N ALA A 331 0.15 -8.29 15.71
CA ALA A 331 -1.06 -9.07 15.41
C ALA A 331 -1.06 -9.49 13.94
N LEU A 332 -1.78 -10.56 13.61
CA LEU A 332 -2.10 -10.90 12.23
C LEU A 332 -3.28 -10.04 11.77
N VAL A 333 -2.99 -8.93 11.08
CA VAL A 333 -4.00 -8.05 10.48
C VAL A 333 -4.12 -8.36 8.99
N ARG A 334 -5.35 -8.49 8.50
CA ARG A 334 -5.67 -8.83 7.11
C ARG A 334 -6.74 -7.90 6.58
N SER A 335 -6.81 -7.76 5.26
CA SER A 335 -7.90 -7.07 4.57
C SER A 335 -9.25 -7.50 5.13
N GLY A 336 -10.20 -6.59 5.28
CA GLY A 336 -11.47 -6.82 5.98
C GLY A 336 -11.44 -6.53 7.49
N ASN A 337 -10.28 -6.54 8.16
CA ASN A 337 -10.18 -6.01 9.53
C ASN A 337 -10.24 -4.47 9.59
N SER A 338 -9.95 -3.78 8.48
CA SER A 338 -10.04 -2.31 8.37
C SER A 338 -11.36 -1.78 8.91
N GLY A 339 -11.29 -0.78 9.76
CA GLY A 339 -12.41 -0.12 10.42
C GLY A 339 -12.87 -0.82 11.70
N GLY A 340 -12.38 -2.03 11.96
CA GLY A 340 -12.66 -2.78 13.19
C GLY A 340 -11.96 -2.17 14.41
N PRO A 341 -12.50 -2.37 15.63
CA PRO A 341 -11.90 -1.82 16.83
C PRO A 341 -10.67 -2.62 17.27
N LEU A 342 -9.64 -1.90 17.73
CA LEU A 342 -8.60 -2.43 18.60
C LEU A 342 -9.06 -2.25 20.05
N LEU A 343 -9.43 -3.33 20.72
CA LEU A 343 -9.87 -3.29 22.12
C LEU A 343 -8.73 -3.57 23.07
N SER A 344 -8.76 -2.93 24.24
CA SER A 344 -7.96 -3.33 25.40
C SER A 344 -8.54 -4.58 26.07
N ALA A 345 -7.77 -5.21 26.96
CA ALA A 345 -8.22 -6.35 27.77
C ALA A 345 -9.44 -6.07 28.68
N ASN A 346 -9.83 -4.80 28.88
CA ASN A 346 -11.04 -4.39 29.60
C ASN A 346 -12.19 -3.92 28.69
N GLY A 347 -12.06 -4.08 27.36
CA GLY A 347 -13.12 -3.79 26.39
C GLY A 347 -13.30 -2.31 26.03
N LEU A 348 -12.29 -1.48 26.28
CA LEU A 348 -12.26 -0.10 25.77
C LEU A 348 -11.62 -0.06 24.39
N VAL A 349 -12.12 0.80 23.51
CA VAL A 349 -11.55 1.00 22.17
C VAL A 349 -10.27 1.81 22.32
N LEU A 350 -9.13 1.16 22.08
CA LEU A 350 -7.82 1.79 21.99
C LEU A 350 -7.64 2.51 20.66
N GLY A 351 -8.22 2.00 19.58
CA GLY A 351 -8.10 2.58 18.24
C GLY A 351 -8.93 1.86 17.18
N VAL A 352 -8.75 2.27 15.93
CA VAL A 352 -9.43 1.74 14.74
C VAL A 352 -8.38 1.13 13.82
N ILE A 353 -8.48 -0.17 13.55
CA ILE A 353 -7.56 -0.89 12.65
C ILE A 353 -7.68 -0.29 11.26
N PHE A 354 -6.57 -0.01 10.59
CA PHE A 354 -6.62 0.63 9.26
C PHE A 354 -5.60 0.12 8.25
N ALA A 355 -4.49 -0.49 8.70
CA ALA A 355 -3.47 -1.02 7.78
C ALA A 355 -2.74 -2.24 8.39
N ALA A 356 -2.03 -2.98 7.54
CA ALA A 356 -1.08 -4.02 7.91
C ALA A 356 0.30 -3.71 7.30
N ALA A 357 1.37 -4.19 7.92
CA ALA A 357 2.70 -4.11 7.33
C ALA A 357 2.84 -5.14 6.20
N VAL A 358 3.32 -4.70 5.04
CA VAL A 358 3.54 -5.58 3.88
C VAL A 358 4.76 -6.48 4.08
N ASP A 359 5.78 -5.96 4.78
CA ASP A 359 7.05 -6.64 5.06
C ASP A 359 7.07 -7.44 6.36
N ASP A 360 6.08 -7.29 7.24
CA ASP A 360 5.94 -8.08 8.47
C ASP A 360 4.48 -8.51 8.68
N PRO A 361 4.13 -9.77 8.41
CA PRO A 361 2.75 -10.25 8.53
C PRO A 361 2.21 -10.24 9.98
N ASN A 362 3.08 -10.03 10.98
CA ASN A 362 2.69 -9.93 12.38
C ASN A 362 2.66 -8.48 12.87
N THR A 363 2.72 -7.49 11.97
CA THR A 363 2.61 -6.08 12.33
C THR A 363 1.38 -5.46 11.69
N GLY A 364 0.53 -4.85 12.52
CA GLY A 364 -0.66 -4.12 12.11
C GLY A 364 -0.64 -2.69 12.64
N PHE A 365 -1.55 -1.87 12.12
CA PHE A 365 -1.67 -0.46 12.47
C PHE A 365 -3.10 -0.08 12.82
N ALA A 366 -3.25 0.75 13.85
CA ALA A 366 -4.52 1.31 14.28
C ALA A 366 -4.41 2.83 14.50
N VAL A 367 -5.35 3.61 13.98
CA VAL A 367 -5.50 5.02 14.36
C VAL A 367 -5.90 5.09 15.84
N THR A 368 -5.21 5.90 16.65
CA THR A 368 -5.48 5.93 18.09
C THR A 368 -6.88 6.46 18.39
N ALA A 369 -7.45 6.06 19.54
CA ALA A 369 -8.70 6.65 20.05
C ALA A 369 -8.60 8.17 20.20
N ALA A 370 -7.41 8.70 20.50
CA ALA A 370 -7.17 10.13 20.58
C ALA A 370 -7.28 10.82 19.21
N GLU A 371 -6.73 10.21 18.15
CA GLU A 371 -6.82 10.70 16.77
C GLU A 371 -8.25 10.51 16.20
N ALA A 372 -8.97 9.46 16.60
CA ALA A 372 -10.34 9.19 16.15
C ALA A 372 -11.41 10.05 16.85
N ARG A 373 -11.13 10.56 18.06
CA ARG A 373 -12.11 11.30 18.88
C ARG A 373 -12.73 12.53 18.19
N PRO A 374 -11.99 13.41 17.50
CA PRO A 374 -12.58 14.54 16.78
C PRO A 374 -13.62 14.10 15.72
N VAL A 375 -13.33 13.00 15.02
CA VAL A 375 -14.23 12.42 14.00
C VAL A 375 -15.47 11.82 14.66
N ALA A 376 -15.28 11.08 15.76
CA ALA A 376 -16.39 10.50 16.53
C ALA A 376 -17.36 11.57 17.05
N LEU A 377 -16.84 12.68 17.60
CA LEU A 377 -17.63 13.81 18.09
C LEU A 377 -18.42 14.47 16.97
N ALA A 378 -17.77 14.75 15.82
CA ALA A 378 -18.46 15.31 14.66
C ALA A 378 -19.57 14.38 14.13
N GLY A 379 -19.34 13.07 14.15
CA GLY A 379 -20.30 12.07 13.67
C GLY A 379 -21.50 11.85 14.59
N ALA A 380 -21.34 12.09 15.90
CA ALA A 380 -22.43 11.95 16.86
C ALA A 380 -23.58 12.95 16.60
N GLU A 381 -23.27 14.13 16.09
CA GLU A 381 -24.24 15.21 15.89
C GLU A 381 -24.77 15.30 14.44
N ARG A 382 -24.06 14.70 13.47
CA ARG A 382 -24.41 14.81 12.06
C ARG A 382 -25.44 13.75 11.64
N ASN A 383 -26.42 14.20 10.86
CA ASN A 383 -27.49 13.39 10.30
C ASN A 383 -27.61 13.50 8.76
N ARG A 384 -26.81 14.36 8.12
CA ARG A 384 -26.82 14.52 6.67
C ARG A 384 -25.75 13.65 6.03
N ALA A 385 -26.11 12.96 4.96
CA ALA A 385 -25.16 12.20 4.17
C ALA A 385 -24.11 13.14 3.55
N VAL A 386 -22.87 12.66 3.46
CA VAL A 386 -21.75 13.32 2.79
C VAL A 386 -21.22 12.46 1.65
N ALA A 387 -20.56 13.08 0.68
CA ALA A 387 -19.91 12.35 -0.40
C ALA A 387 -18.69 11.55 0.11
N THR A 388 -18.42 10.42 -0.53
CA THR A 388 -17.36 9.45 -0.20
C THR A 388 -16.13 9.55 -1.11
N GLY A 389 -16.02 10.65 -1.86
CA GLY A 389 -14.90 10.90 -2.76
C GLY A 389 -14.78 9.89 -3.91
N GLU A 390 -13.56 9.74 -4.42
CA GLU A 390 -13.21 8.83 -5.52
C GLU A 390 -12.84 7.43 -5.00
N CYS A 391 -12.59 6.51 -5.93
CA CYS A 391 -12.01 5.21 -5.62
C CYS A 391 -10.58 5.38 -5.08
N THR A 392 -10.28 4.69 -3.98
CA THR A 392 -8.91 4.45 -3.52
C THR A 392 -8.28 3.30 -4.28
#